data_AF-A0A4S4F1T2-F1
#
_entry.id   AF-A0A4S4F1T2-F1
#
_cell.length_a   1.000
_cell.length_b   1.000
_cell.length_c   1.000
_cell.angle_alpha   90.00
_cell.angle_beta   90.00
_cell.angle_gamma   90.00
#
_symmetry.space_group_name_H-M   'P 1'
#
loop_
_entity.id
_entity.type
_entity.pdbx_description
1 polymer ?
#
loop_
_entity_poly.entity_id
_entity_poly.type
_entity_poly.pdbx_seq_one_letter_code
_entity_poly.pdbx_strand_id
1 'polypeptide(L)'
;MTAMDLTQPSIEASLTALKPHFIFFDLAHWVPAMARHLGIKSIVYSVVSPAVVSYVFSPSRKLYGKYELTEADLVQPPIGFPPSSIKLSSHEARGIADQALKQFGGISFMAKIFISQSDCDAIGFKVCEEIEGRFCDYIEKQLGKPVILAGPVVPAPSNST
;
A
#
# COMPACT_ATOMS: atom_id res chain seq x y z
N MET A 1 15.29 -4.79 -1.70
CA MET A 1 14.42 -5.85 -1.18
C MET A 1 14.39 -7.09 -2.09
N THR A 2 15.54 -7.48 -2.67
CA THR A 2 15.65 -8.72 -3.48
C THR A 2 15.38 -9.97 -2.63
N ALA A 3 15.81 -9.96 -1.36
CA ALA A 3 15.59 -11.07 -0.44
C ALA A 3 14.11 -11.46 -0.28
N MET A 4 13.20 -10.48 -0.21
CA MET A 4 11.76 -10.72 -0.11
C MET A 4 11.19 -11.32 -1.40
N ASP A 5 11.68 -10.90 -2.57
CA ASP A 5 11.20 -11.45 -3.84
C ASP A 5 11.66 -12.92 -4.02
N LEU A 6 12.83 -13.27 -3.48
CA LEU A 6 13.36 -14.64 -3.50
C LEU A 6 12.60 -15.61 -2.58
N THR A 7 11.69 -15.15 -1.72
CA THR A 7 10.85 -16.05 -0.89
C THR A 7 9.65 -16.58 -1.64
N GLN A 8 9.34 -16.06 -2.85
CA GLN A 8 8.17 -16.47 -3.64
C GLN A 8 8.02 -18.00 -3.77
N PRO A 9 9.03 -18.79 -4.16
CA PRO A 9 8.86 -20.24 -4.30
C PRO A 9 8.48 -20.94 -2.99
N SER A 10 9.04 -20.48 -1.87
CA SER A 10 8.75 -21.05 -0.54
C SER A 10 7.35 -20.69 -0.07
N ILE A 11 6.91 -19.44 -0.32
CA ILE A 11 5.55 -18.99 0.01
C ILE A 11 4.52 -19.70 -0.88
N GLU A 12 4.79 -19.85 -2.18
CA GLU A 12 3.92 -20.58 -3.12
C GLU A 12 3.73 -22.04 -2.70
N ALA A 13 4.82 -22.74 -2.34
CA ALA A 13 4.76 -24.10 -1.83
C ALA A 13 3.91 -24.19 -0.55
N SER A 14 4.09 -23.24 0.37
CA SER A 14 3.33 -23.18 1.63
C SER A 14 1.84 -22.95 1.38
N LEU A 15 1.48 -22.02 0.49
CA LEU A 15 0.09 -21.72 0.15
C LEU A 15 -0.59 -22.88 -0.59
N THR A 16 0.14 -23.60 -1.43
CA THR A 16 -0.35 -24.81 -2.11
C THR A 16 -0.70 -25.91 -1.12
N ALA A 17 0.11 -26.07 -0.07
CA ALA A 17 -0.12 -27.06 0.98
C ALA A 17 -1.28 -26.64 1.92
N LEU A 18 -1.30 -25.38 2.37
CA LEU A 18 -2.26 -24.87 3.35
C LEU A 18 -3.64 -24.57 2.75
N LYS A 19 -3.72 -24.20 1.47
CA LYS A 19 -4.95 -23.81 0.75
C LYS A 19 -5.83 -22.79 1.51
N PRO A 20 -5.27 -21.65 1.96
CA PRO A 20 -6.07 -20.65 2.67
C PRO A 20 -7.05 -19.96 1.71
N HIS A 21 -8.12 -19.38 2.25
CA HIS A 21 -9.06 -18.56 1.48
C HIS A 21 -8.46 -17.23 1.04
N PHE A 22 -7.54 -16.66 1.84
CA PHE A 22 -6.87 -15.40 1.56
C PHE A 22 -5.47 -15.34 2.19
N ILE A 23 -4.64 -14.42 1.68
CA ILE A 23 -3.33 -14.06 2.22
C ILE A 23 -3.26 -12.55 2.46
N PHE A 24 -2.75 -12.16 3.64
CA PHE A 24 -2.32 -10.79 3.90
C PHE A 24 -0.85 -10.62 3.53
N PHE A 25 -0.50 -9.50 2.91
CA PHE A 25 0.87 -9.18 2.56
C PHE A 25 1.13 -7.67 2.56
N ASP A 26 2.40 -7.28 2.67
CA ASP A 26 2.87 -5.93 2.35
C ASP A 26 3.98 -6.01 1.30
N LEU A 27 4.11 -4.97 0.45
CA LEU A 27 5.22 -4.64 -0.48
C LEU A 27 5.69 -5.74 -1.47
N ALA A 28 5.28 -6.98 -1.28
CA ALA A 28 5.57 -8.15 -2.08
C ALA A 28 4.64 -8.16 -3.29
N HIS A 29 4.94 -7.26 -4.23
CA HIS A 29 4.20 -7.04 -5.47
C HIS A 29 3.93 -8.31 -6.30
N TRP A 30 4.69 -9.38 -6.11
CA TRP A 30 4.48 -10.68 -6.77
C TRP A 30 3.35 -11.51 -6.14
N VAL A 31 2.93 -11.22 -4.90
CA VAL A 31 1.92 -12.00 -4.16
C VAL A 31 0.56 -12.02 -4.86
N PRO A 32 -0.02 -10.91 -5.35
CA PRO A 32 -1.33 -10.95 -6.02
C PRO A 32 -1.35 -11.84 -7.27
N ALA A 33 -0.30 -11.80 -8.08
CA ALA A 33 -0.21 -12.61 -9.29
C ALA A 33 -0.13 -14.11 -8.94
N MET A 34 0.76 -14.47 -8.01
CA MET A 34 0.90 -15.84 -7.53
C MET A 34 -0.38 -16.35 -6.85
N ALA A 35 -0.98 -15.57 -5.93
CA ALA A 35 -2.19 -15.95 -5.20
C ALA A 35 -3.37 -16.21 -6.16
N ARG A 36 -3.50 -15.39 -7.21
CA ARG A 36 -4.52 -15.55 -8.25
C ARG A 36 -4.40 -16.89 -8.99
N HIS A 37 -3.18 -17.34 -9.30
CA HIS A 37 -2.94 -18.65 -9.93
C HIS A 37 -3.36 -19.81 -9.02
N LEU A 38 -3.27 -19.62 -7.70
CA LEU A 38 -3.68 -20.60 -6.69
C LEU A 38 -5.17 -20.49 -6.32
N GLY A 39 -5.92 -19.53 -6.89
CA GLY A 39 -7.32 -19.28 -6.52
C GLY A 39 -7.50 -18.65 -5.13
N ILE A 40 -6.45 -18.03 -4.57
CA ILE A 40 -6.42 -17.43 -3.24
C ILE A 40 -6.64 -15.92 -3.36
N LYS A 41 -7.45 -15.35 -2.46
CA LYS A 41 -7.64 -13.89 -2.39
C LYS A 41 -6.43 -13.22 -1.76
N SER A 42 -5.97 -12.11 -2.33
CA SER A 42 -4.82 -11.37 -1.82
C SER A 42 -5.26 -10.03 -1.23
N ILE A 43 -4.82 -9.73 -0.02
CA ILE A 43 -5.19 -8.52 0.70
C ILE A 43 -3.91 -7.77 1.09
N VAL A 44 -3.73 -6.56 0.55
CA VAL A 44 -2.65 -5.69 1.02
C VAL A 44 -2.99 -5.26 2.44
N TYR A 45 -2.12 -5.51 3.40
CA TYR A 45 -2.26 -4.98 4.76
C TYR A 45 -1.25 -3.86 4.98
N SER A 46 -1.70 -2.61 4.87
CA SER A 46 -0.85 -1.42 5.01
C SER A 46 -0.80 -0.94 6.46
N VAL A 47 0.41 -0.94 7.01
CA VAL A 47 0.71 -0.27 8.28
C VAL A 47 0.94 1.24 8.13
N VAL A 48 1.04 1.73 6.88
CA VAL A 48 1.17 3.16 6.57
C VAL A 48 -0.22 3.80 6.60
N SER A 49 -0.30 5.01 7.14
CA SER A 49 -1.53 5.82 7.18
C SER A 49 -2.19 5.93 5.78
N PRO A 50 -3.51 5.70 5.67
CA PRO A 50 -4.27 5.94 4.45
C PRO A 50 -4.13 7.38 3.95
N ALA A 51 -3.96 8.38 4.83
CA ALA A 51 -3.72 9.76 4.39
C ALA A 51 -2.43 9.88 3.56
N VAL A 52 -1.34 9.25 4.00
CA VAL A 52 -0.07 9.24 3.26
C VAL A 52 -0.20 8.46 1.95
N VAL A 53 -0.83 7.28 1.99
CA VAL A 53 -1.04 6.46 0.78
C VAL A 53 -1.91 7.20 -0.23
N SER A 54 -3.00 7.80 0.21
CA SER A 54 -3.91 8.62 -0.60
C SER A 54 -3.20 9.82 -1.22
N TYR A 55 -2.30 10.46 -0.46
CA TYR A 55 -1.67 11.69 -0.89
C TYR A 55 -0.53 11.42 -1.88
N VAL A 56 0.29 10.40 -1.63
CA VAL A 56 1.51 10.12 -2.39
C VAL A 56 1.28 9.11 -3.51
N PHE A 57 0.59 8.01 -3.20
CA PHE A 57 0.48 6.82 -4.07
C PHE A 57 -0.91 6.64 -4.69
N SER A 58 -1.72 7.70 -4.74
CA SER A 58 -3.02 7.62 -5.40
C SER A 58 -2.90 7.55 -6.93
N PRO A 59 -3.70 6.72 -7.61
CA PRO A 59 -3.84 6.71 -9.06
C PRO A 59 -4.08 8.11 -9.67
N SER A 60 -4.80 9.00 -8.99
CA SER A 60 -5.04 10.38 -9.46
C SER A 60 -3.79 11.23 -9.64
N ARG A 61 -2.65 10.84 -9.05
CA ARG A 61 -1.35 11.47 -9.32
C ARG A 61 -0.81 11.16 -10.72
N LYS A 62 -1.34 10.13 -11.39
CA LYS A 62 -0.87 9.66 -12.71
C LYS A 62 0.64 9.38 -12.74
N LEU A 63 1.17 8.82 -11.65
CA LEU A 63 2.60 8.46 -11.53
C LEU A 63 2.91 7.08 -12.11
N TYR A 64 1.88 6.32 -12.48
CA TYR A 64 2.07 5.02 -13.09
C TYR A 64 2.83 5.17 -14.42
N GLY A 65 3.98 4.50 -14.52
CA GLY A 65 4.86 4.60 -15.70
C GLY A 65 5.71 5.88 -15.77
N LYS A 66 5.62 6.81 -14.79
CA LYS A 66 6.59 7.90 -14.68
C LYS A 66 7.92 7.34 -14.17
N TYR A 67 8.99 7.65 -14.89
CA TYR A 67 10.37 7.34 -14.49
C TYR A 67 10.98 8.39 -13.55
N GLU A 68 10.31 9.54 -13.42
CA GLU A 68 10.74 10.65 -12.58
C GLU A 68 9.57 11.17 -11.74
N LEU A 69 9.86 11.45 -10.47
CA LEU A 69 8.96 12.07 -9.51
C LEU A 69 9.68 13.28 -8.93
N THR A 70 9.08 14.46 -9.05
CA THR A 70 9.67 15.70 -8.56
C THR A 70 8.95 16.20 -7.31
N GLU A 71 9.58 17.10 -6.55
CA GLU A 71 8.93 17.75 -5.41
C GLU A 71 7.63 18.47 -5.81
N ALA A 72 7.59 19.08 -6.99
CA ALA A 72 6.40 19.77 -7.52
C ALA A 72 5.21 18.82 -7.70
N ASP A 73 5.46 17.55 -8.01
CA ASP A 73 4.42 16.53 -8.14
C ASP A 73 3.76 16.19 -6.80
N LEU A 74 4.38 16.54 -5.66
CA LEU A 74 3.96 16.13 -4.32
C LEU A 74 3.60 17.31 -3.39
N VAL A 75 3.97 18.55 -3.70
CA VAL A 75 3.66 19.71 -2.81
C VAL A 75 2.17 20.00 -2.68
N GLN A 76 1.37 19.69 -3.71
CA GLN A 76 -0.09 19.85 -3.67
C GLN A 76 -0.78 18.50 -3.52
N PRO A 77 -1.97 18.40 -2.89
CA PRO A 77 -2.73 17.16 -2.84
C PRO A 77 -3.19 16.70 -4.24
N PRO A 78 -3.43 15.40 -4.46
CA PRO A 78 -3.99 14.92 -5.72
C PRO A 78 -5.45 15.35 -5.90
N ILE A 79 -5.95 15.24 -7.13
CA ILE A 79 -7.34 15.60 -7.46
C ILE A 79 -8.31 14.73 -6.67
N GLY A 80 -9.28 15.38 -6.01
CA GLY A 80 -10.31 14.70 -5.23
C GLY A 80 -9.84 14.24 -3.85
N PHE A 81 -8.61 14.53 -3.45
CA PHE A 81 -8.11 14.25 -2.11
C PHE A 81 -9.00 14.90 -1.04
N PRO A 82 -9.26 14.22 0.09
CA PRO A 82 -10.15 14.76 1.12
C PRO A 82 -9.69 16.14 1.64
N PRO A 83 -10.63 17.06 1.94
CA PRO A 83 -10.29 18.34 2.54
C PRO A 83 -9.46 18.16 3.81
N SER A 84 -8.26 18.75 3.82
CA SER A 84 -7.30 18.70 4.92
C SER A 84 -6.30 19.84 4.83
N SER A 85 -5.56 20.08 5.92
CA SER A 85 -4.43 21.01 5.96
C SER A 85 -3.10 20.36 5.59
N ILE A 86 -3.13 19.13 5.04
CA ILE A 86 -1.92 18.39 4.68
C ILE A 86 -1.27 19.05 3.47
N LYS A 87 -0.06 19.52 3.66
CA LYS A 87 0.79 20.08 2.61
C LYS A 87 2.23 19.69 2.90
N LEU A 88 2.87 19.08 1.92
CA LEU A 88 4.30 18.78 2.01
C LEU A 88 5.09 20.04 1.70
N SER A 89 6.06 20.35 2.54
CA SER A 89 7.13 21.29 2.20
C SER A 89 8.02 20.68 1.11
N SER A 90 8.76 21.51 0.37
CA SER A 90 9.63 21.03 -0.71
C SER A 90 10.66 19.99 -0.23
N HIS A 91 11.19 20.12 0.99
CA HIS A 91 12.18 19.17 1.50
C HIS A 91 11.57 17.80 1.86
N GLU A 92 10.35 17.78 2.42
CA GLU A 92 9.59 16.53 2.66
C GLU A 92 9.20 15.86 1.34
N ALA A 93 8.69 16.65 0.39
CA ALA A 93 8.32 16.19 -0.94
C ALA A 93 9.51 15.56 -1.67
N ARG A 94 10.70 16.20 -1.60
CA ARG A 94 11.93 15.65 -2.17
C ARG A 94 12.33 14.33 -1.53
N GLY A 95 12.31 14.24 -0.19
CA GLY A 95 12.64 12.99 0.51
C GLY A 95 11.69 11.84 0.16
N ILE A 96 10.40 12.12 0.02
CA ILE A 96 9.41 11.14 -0.43
C ILE A 96 9.67 10.73 -1.88
N ALA A 97 9.96 11.68 -2.77
CA ALA A 97 10.25 11.39 -4.17
C ALA A 97 11.49 10.51 -4.32
N ASP A 98 12.57 10.84 -3.61
CA ASP A 98 13.80 10.05 -3.60
C ASP A 98 13.52 8.62 -3.12
N GLN A 99 12.74 8.45 -2.05
CA GLN A 99 12.39 7.14 -1.52
C GLN A 99 11.49 6.34 -2.47
N ALA A 100 10.54 7.00 -3.15
CA ALA A 100 9.63 6.40 -4.12
C ALA A 100 10.37 5.85 -5.35
N LEU A 101 11.42 6.55 -5.80
CA LEU A 101 12.22 6.18 -6.97
C LEU A 101 13.31 5.13 -6.67
N LYS A 102 13.68 4.91 -5.41
CA LYS A 102 14.66 3.86 -5.04
C LYS A 102 14.28 2.50 -5.60
N GLN A 103 15.24 1.83 -6.21
CA GLN A 103 15.07 0.50 -6.78
C GLN A 103 15.31 -0.61 -5.77
N PHE A 104 14.47 -1.64 -5.84
CA PHE A 104 14.53 -2.83 -5.00
C PHE A 104 14.26 -4.07 -5.87
N GLY A 105 15.31 -4.79 -6.24
CA GLY A 105 15.14 -5.98 -7.10
C GLY A 105 14.74 -5.62 -8.54
N GLY A 106 15.26 -4.51 -9.07
CA GLY A 106 15.00 -4.08 -10.46
C GLY A 106 13.71 -3.30 -10.67
N ILE A 107 12.90 -3.08 -9.63
CA ILE A 107 11.66 -2.30 -9.67
C ILE A 107 11.68 -1.20 -8.59
N SER A 108 11.11 -0.04 -8.88
CA SER A 108 11.05 1.08 -7.91
C SER A 108 10.09 0.77 -6.75
N PHE A 109 10.33 1.39 -5.60
CA PHE A 109 9.45 1.29 -4.44
C PHE A 109 8.02 1.68 -4.77
N MET A 110 7.86 2.79 -5.50
CA MET A 110 6.57 3.27 -5.98
C MET A 110 5.86 2.24 -6.86
N ALA A 111 6.56 1.63 -7.81
CA ALA A 111 5.97 0.61 -8.68
C ALA A 111 5.56 -0.64 -7.89
N LYS A 112 6.33 -1.06 -6.88
CA LYS A 112 5.92 -2.16 -5.98
C LYS A 112 4.60 -1.85 -5.27
N ILE A 113 4.43 -0.64 -4.75
CA ILE A 113 3.18 -0.22 -4.09
C ILE A 113 2.02 -0.23 -5.08
N PHE A 114 2.20 0.39 -6.26
CA PHE A 114 1.14 0.44 -7.26
C PHE A 114 0.70 -0.95 -7.71
N ILE A 115 1.62 -1.86 -8.01
CA ILE A 115 1.29 -3.24 -8.40
C ILE A 115 0.56 -3.95 -7.26
N SER A 116 1.10 -3.88 -6.03
CA SER A 116 0.49 -4.53 -4.87
C SER A 116 -0.95 -4.07 -4.65
N GLN A 117 -1.18 -2.74 -4.68
CA GLN A 117 -2.49 -2.15 -4.47
C GLN A 117 -3.43 -2.36 -5.64
N SER A 118 -2.95 -2.34 -6.89
CA SER A 118 -3.79 -2.48 -8.08
C SER A 118 -4.21 -3.94 -8.32
N ASP A 119 -3.34 -4.89 -8.02
CA ASP A 119 -3.58 -6.29 -8.37
C ASP A 119 -4.24 -7.12 -7.26
N CYS A 120 -4.23 -6.62 -6.02
CA CYS A 120 -4.90 -7.28 -4.88
C CYS A 120 -6.43 -7.22 -4.95
N ASP A 121 -7.10 -8.04 -4.14
CA ASP A 121 -8.56 -8.08 -4.05
C ASP A 121 -9.13 -7.04 -3.06
N ALA A 122 -8.39 -6.70 -2.01
CA ALA A 122 -8.79 -5.71 -1.01
C ALA A 122 -7.56 -5.08 -0.31
N ILE A 123 -7.76 -3.96 0.38
CA ILE A 123 -6.72 -3.28 1.16
C ILE A 123 -7.17 -3.11 2.60
N GLY A 124 -6.42 -3.65 3.54
CA GLY A 124 -6.60 -3.41 4.97
C GLY A 124 -5.68 -2.31 5.49
N PHE A 125 -6.21 -1.44 6.35
CA PHE A 125 -5.44 -0.45 7.10
C PHE A 125 -5.66 -0.61 8.60
N LYS A 126 -4.61 -0.38 9.39
CA LYS A 126 -4.67 -0.36 10.86
C LYS A 126 -5.27 0.96 11.39
N VAL A 127 -6.47 1.31 10.93
CA VAL A 127 -7.16 2.57 11.27
C VAL A 127 -8.64 2.33 11.54
N CYS A 128 -9.32 3.33 12.09
CA CYS A 128 -10.77 3.37 12.25
C CYS A 128 -11.38 4.56 11.50
N GLU A 129 -12.70 4.51 11.34
CA GLU A 129 -13.48 5.45 10.55
C GLU A 129 -13.33 6.89 11.06
N GLU A 130 -13.38 7.05 12.37
CA GLU A 130 -13.38 8.35 13.04
C GLU A 130 -12.07 9.13 12.84
N ILE A 131 -10.95 8.43 12.63
CA ILE A 131 -9.62 9.06 12.52
C ILE A 131 -9.25 9.28 11.04
N GLU A 132 -9.38 8.25 10.20
CA GLU A 132 -8.87 8.30 8.82
C GLU A 132 -9.87 7.81 7.76
N GLY A 133 -11.16 7.61 8.10
CA GLY A 133 -12.20 7.07 7.21
C GLY A 133 -12.30 7.79 5.87
N ARG A 134 -12.29 9.13 5.87
CA ARG A 134 -12.32 9.93 4.63
C ARG A 134 -11.20 9.62 3.63
N PHE A 135 -10.03 9.20 4.12
CA PHE A 135 -8.88 8.84 3.27
C PHE A 135 -9.03 7.41 2.77
N CYS A 136 -9.60 6.51 3.58
CA CYS A 136 -10.00 5.17 3.14
C CYS A 136 -11.03 5.24 2.01
N ASP A 137 -12.09 6.05 2.15
CA ASP A 137 -13.11 6.27 1.12
C ASP A 137 -12.50 6.75 -0.20
N TYR A 138 -11.53 7.66 -0.10
CA TYR A 138 -10.82 8.16 -1.26
C TYR A 138 -10.01 7.05 -1.94
N ILE A 139 -9.27 6.22 -1.20
CA ILE A 139 -8.50 5.10 -1.77
C ILE A 139 -9.44 4.08 -2.41
N GLU A 140 -10.53 3.71 -1.74
CA GLU A 140 -11.54 2.80 -2.26
C GLU A 140 -12.11 3.29 -3.59
N LYS A 141 -12.48 4.57 -3.67
CA LYS A 141 -12.95 5.20 -4.91
C LYS A 141 -11.89 5.21 -6.01
N GLN A 142 -10.62 5.47 -5.65
CA GLN A 142 -9.52 5.55 -6.61
C GLN A 142 -9.12 4.20 -7.20
N LEU A 143 -9.19 3.14 -6.39
CA LEU A 143 -8.77 1.79 -6.78
C LEU A 143 -9.93 0.88 -7.16
N GLY A 144 -11.17 1.30 -6.91
CA GLY A 144 -12.39 0.55 -7.24
C GLY A 144 -12.47 -0.79 -6.50
N LYS A 145 -11.96 -0.86 -5.27
CA LYS A 145 -11.90 -2.11 -4.48
C LYS A 145 -12.09 -1.86 -2.99
N PRO A 146 -12.55 -2.89 -2.24
CA PRO A 146 -12.85 -2.75 -0.82
C PRO A 146 -11.63 -2.29 0.00
N VAL A 147 -11.86 -1.31 0.87
CA VAL A 147 -10.92 -0.90 1.91
C VAL A 147 -11.46 -1.33 3.27
N ILE A 148 -10.64 -2.05 4.03
CA ILE A 148 -10.99 -2.63 5.34
C ILE A 148 -10.31 -1.82 6.44
N LEU A 149 -11.11 -1.26 7.34
CA LEU A 149 -10.63 -0.53 8.52
C LEU A 149 -10.48 -1.52 9.67
N ALA A 150 -9.24 -1.95 9.92
CA ALA A 150 -8.90 -3.02 10.86
C ALA A 150 -8.33 -2.50 12.19
N GLY A 151 -8.50 -1.21 12.49
CA GLY A 151 -7.94 -0.56 13.68
C GLY A 151 -8.95 -0.10 14.72
N PRO A 152 -8.46 0.39 15.88
CA PRO A 152 -7.05 0.40 16.27
C PRO A 152 -6.57 -0.99 16.74
N VAL A 153 -5.43 -1.47 16.21
CA VAL A 153 -4.79 -2.71 16.70
C VAL A 153 -3.80 -2.36 17.79
N VAL A 154 -4.30 -2.21 19.02
CA VAL A 154 -3.47 -1.97 20.22
C VAL A 154 -3.14 -3.31 20.87
N PRO A 155 -1.88 -3.58 21.23
CA PRO A 155 -1.53 -4.78 22.00
C PRO A 155 -2.31 -4.83 23.30
N ALA A 156 -2.66 -6.03 23.77
CA ALA A 156 -3.23 -6.20 25.11
C ALA A 156 -2.26 -5.61 26.15
N PRO A 157 -2.75 -4.94 27.20
CA PRO A 157 -1.90 -4.44 28.28
C PRO A 157 -1.08 -5.59 28.87
N SER A 158 0.20 -5.33 29.15
CA SER A 158 1.05 -6.32 29.81
C SER A 158 0.49 -6.59 31.21
N ASN A 159 0.15 -7.85 31.50
CA ASN A 159 -0.23 -8.31 32.85
C ASN A 159 0.96 -8.33 33.81
N SER A 160 1.79 -7.29 33.82
CA SER A 160 2.90 -7.11 34.76
C SER A 160 2.34 -6.53 36.05
N THR A 161 1.91 -7.40 36.96
CA THR A 161 1.78 -7.12 38.40
C THR A 161 3.13 -7.17 39.09
#